data_AF-A0A955RCA5-F1
#
_entry.id   AF-A0A955RCA5-F1
#
_cell.length_a   1.000
_cell.length_b   1.000
_cell.length_c   1.000
_cell.angle_alpha   90.00
_cell.angle_beta   90.00
_cell.angle_gamma   90.00
#
_symmetry.space_group_name_H-M   'P 1'
#
loop_
_entity.id
_entity.type
_entity.pdbx_description
1 polymer ?
#
loop_
_entity_poly.entity_id
_entity_poly.type
_entity_poly.pdbx_seq_one_letter_code
_entity_poly.pdbx_strand_id
1 'polypeptide(L)' 'MAEPQITEIATYLTDRLPDEGVDPSVTREGWRRALRHARERGDIDRLTEIVARHAPGDEKLEAMCEDLRR' A
#
# COMPACT_ATOMS: atom_id res chain seq x y z
N MET A 1 11.86 7.81 11.69
CA MET A 1 11.54 6.43 12.12
C MET A 1 11.28 5.63 10.87
N ALA A 2 11.86 4.43 10.74
CA ALA A 2 11.51 3.55 9.64
C ALA A 2 10.06 3.07 9.84
N GLU A 3 9.23 3.12 8.80
CA GLU A 3 7.84 2.65 8.82
C GLU A 3 7.80 1.29 8.09
N PRO A 4 8.12 0.18 8.79
CA PRO A 4 8.24 -1.13 8.15
C PRO A 4 6.93 -1.58 7.51
N GLN A 5 5.80 -1.33 8.16
CA GLN A 5 4.45 -1.64 7.66
C GLN A 5 4.16 -1.00 6.29
N ILE A 6 4.42 0.31 6.17
CA ILE A 6 4.24 1.06 4.91
C ILE A 6 5.16 0.52 3.83
N THR A 7 6.40 0.17 4.19
CA THR A 7 7.35 -0.42 3.25
C THR A 7 6.91 -1.78 2.75
N GLU A 8 6.39 -2.62 3.63
CA GLU A 8 5.91 -3.96 3.32
C GLU A 8 4.70 -3.89 2.38
N ILE A 9 3.68 -3.09 2.71
CA ILE A 9 2.50 -2.87 1.86
C ILE A 9 2.90 -2.31 0.50
N ALA A 10 3.74 -1.28 0.46
CA ALA A 10 4.18 -0.70 -0.81
C ALA A 10 4.94 -1.70 -1.70
N THR A 11 5.75 -2.57 -1.09
CA THR A 11 6.46 -3.63 -1.81
C THR A 11 5.47 -4.65 -2.35
N TYR A 12 4.50 -5.07 -1.52
CA TYR A 12 3.44 -6.00 -1.91
C TYR A 12 2.60 -5.46 -3.08
N LEU A 13 2.19 -4.19 -3.00
CA LEU A 13 1.42 -3.52 -4.05
C LEU A 13 2.21 -3.39 -5.35
N THR A 14 3.51 -3.13 -5.27
CA THR A 14 4.38 -3.06 -6.46
C THR A 14 4.50 -4.42 -7.16
N ASP A 15 4.54 -5.50 -6.38
CA ASP A 15 4.61 -6.87 -6.90
C ASP A 15 3.28 -7.33 -7.53
N ARG A 16 2.15 -6.98 -6.90
CA ARG A 16 0.81 -7.36 -7.36
C ARG A 16 0.25 -6.47 -8.47
N LEU A 17 0.60 -5.20 -8.47
CA LEU A 17 0.17 -4.19 -9.44
C LEU A 17 1.39 -3.61 -10.14
N PRO A 18 2.11 -4.43 -10.92
CA PRO A 18 3.21 -3.93 -11.73
C PRO A 18 2.62 -3.00 -12.79
N ASP A 19 3.09 -1.76 -12.81
CA ASP A 19 2.78 -0.82 -13.88
C ASP A 19 3.75 -1.08 -15.03
N GLU A 20 3.25 -1.65 -16.13
CA GLU A 20 4.08 -2.04 -17.28
C GLU A 20 4.76 -0.82 -17.90
N GLY A 21 6.07 -0.70 -17.67
CA GLY A 21 6.89 0.39 -18.19
C GLY A 21 7.38 1.40 -17.13
N VAL A 22 6.98 1.25 -15.88
CA VAL A 22 7.48 2.07 -14.75
C VAL A 22 8.45 1.26 -13.90
N ASP A 23 9.55 1.89 -13.51
CA ASP A 23 10.52 1.26 -12.61
C ASP A 23 9.87 0.88 -11.27
N PRO A 24 9.99 -0.37 -10.81
CA PRO A 24 9.33 -0.83 -9.59
C PRO A 24 9.77 -0.06 -8.34
N SER A 25 10.98 0.53 -8.31
CA SER A 25 11.37 1.39 -7.18
C SER A 25 10.55 2.68 -7.15
N VAL A 26 10.25 3.26 -8.31
CA VAL A 26 9.43 4.47 -8.43
C VAL A 26 7.98 4.17 -8.01
N THR A 27 7.42 3.06 -8.48
CA THR A 27 6.09 2.58 -8.07
C THR A 27 6.03 2.35 -6.55
N ARG A 28 7.04 1.69 -5.98
CA ARG A 28 7.13 1.46 -4.53
C ARG A 28 7.22 2.75 -3.73
N GLU A 29 8.01 3.73 -4.17
CA GLU A 29 8.07 5.04 -3.50
C GLU A 29 6.75 5.81 -3.60
N GLY A 30 6.05 5.72 -4.73
CA GLY A 30 4.71 6.25 -4.90
C GLY A 30 3.73 5.67 -3.87
N TRP A 31 3.69 4.35 -3.74
CA TRP A 31 2.87 3.66 -2.74
C TRP A 31 3.23 4.06 -1.32
N ARG A 32 4.53 4.11 -0.97
CA ARG A 32 4.97 4.54 0.37
C ARG A 32 4.48 5.94 0.72
N ARG A 33 4.57 6.87 -0.23
CA ARG A 33 4.16 8.26 -0.03
C ARG A 33 2.64 8.35 0.13
N ALA A 34 1.88 7.61 -0.67
CA ALA A 34 0.42 7.55 -0.56
C ALA A 34 -0.02 6.98 0.80
N LEU A 35 0.58 5.85 1.22
CA LEU A 35 0.31 5.20 2.50
C LEU A 35 0.64 6.10 3.68
N ARG A 36 1.79 6.79 3.65
CA ARG A 36 2.16 7.75 4.70
C ARG A 36 1.15 8.90 4.77
N HIS A 37 0.78 9.45 3.62
CA HIS A 37 -0.18 10.55 3.59
C HIS A 37 -1.57 10.14 4.10
N ALA A 38 -2.02 8.95 3.74
CA ALA A 38 -3.28 8.40 4.24
C ALA A 38 -3.22 8.15 5.75
N ARG A 39 -2.09 7.66 6.26
CA ARG A 39 -1.87 7.49 7.71
C ARG A 39 -1.93 8.82 8.45
N GLU A 40 -1.25 9.84 7.94
CA GLU A 40 -1.21 11.18 8.54
C GLU A 40 -2.57 11.87 8.55
N ARG A 41 -3.43 11.59 7.56
CA ARG A 41 -4.79 12.15 7.47
C ARG A 41 -5.88 11.31 8.09
N GLY A 42 -5.60 10.05 8.45
CA GLY A 42 -6.62 9.08 8.87
C GLY A 42 -7.46 8.54 7.70
N ASP A 43 -7.00 8.69 6.46
CA ASP A 43 -7.66 8.23 5.22
C ASP A 43 -7.24 6.79 4.82
N ILE A 44 -6.73 5.98 5.75
CA ILE A 44 -6.26 4.61 5.47
C ILE A 44 -7.36 3.77 4.82
N ASP A 45 -8.59 3.86 5.29
CA ASP A 45 -9.74 3.12 4.75
C ASP A 45 -9.96 3.35 3.25
N ARG A 46 -9.78 4.59 2.78
CA ARG A 46 -9.91 4.91 1.37
C ARG A 46 -8.81 4.27 0.54
N LEU A 47 -7.60 4.22 1.08
CA LEU A 47 -6.45 3.62 0.40
C LEU A 47 -6.57 2.08 0.39
N THR A 48 -7.07 1.49 1.47
CA THR A 48 -7.44 0.07 1.53
C THR A 48 -8.53 -0.27 0.52
N GLU A 49 -9.56 0.57 0.33
CA GLU A 49 -10.60 0.33 -0.69
C GLU A 49 -10.03 0.36 -2.11
N ILE A 50 -9.18 1.33 -2.43
CA ILE A 50 -8.52 1.43 -3.75
C ILE A 50 -7.71 0.16 -3.99
N VAL A 51 -6.90 -0.23 -3.01
CA VAL A 51 -6.07 -1.42 -3.06
C VAL A 51 -6.90 -2.69 -3.23
N ALA A 52 -7.97 -2.86 -2.46
CA ALA A 52 -8.88 -4.00 -2.53
C ALA A 52 -9.60 -4.09 -3.89
N ARG A 53 -9.88 -2.96 -4.55
CA ARG A 53 -10.40 -2.97 -5.92
C ARG A 53 -9.41 -3.51 -6.94
N HIS A 54 -8.13 -3.24 -6.74
CA HIS A 54 -7.07 -3.68 -7.65
C HIS A 54 -6.62 -5.13 -7.36
N ALA A 55 -6.74 -5.60 -6.12
CA ALA A 55 -6.44 -6.97 -5.70
C ALA A 55 -7.58 -7.55 -4.84
N PRO A 56 -8.74 -7.91 -5.46
CA PRO A 56 -9.88 -8.41 -4.71
C PRO A 56 -9.59 -9.79 -4.09
N GLY A 57 -9.91 -9.95 -2.81
CA GLY A 57 -9.75 -11.21 -2.06
C GLY A 57 -8.33 -11.51 -1.57
N ASP A 58 -7.47 -10.50 -1.50
CA ASP A 58 -6.10 -10.65 -1.01
C ASP A 58 -6.05 -10.50 0.53
N GLU A 59 -6.30 -11.61 1.23
CA GLU A 59 -6.38 -11.67 2.70
C GLU A 59 -5.11 -11.13 3.39
N LYS A 60 -3.94 -11.29 2.74
CA LYS A 60 -2.66 -10.80 3.26
C LYS A 60 -2.61 -9.27 3.23
N LEU A 61 -3.11 -8.67 2.15
CA LEU A 61 -3.17 -7.23 1.97
C LEU A 61 -4.17 -6.58 2.93
N GLU A 62 -5.31 -7.23 3.13
CA GLU A 62 -6.30 -6.82 4.13
C GLU A 62 -5.70 -6.81 5.55
N ALA A 63 -5.01 -7.89 5.94
CA ALA A 63 -4.33 -7.98 7.23
C ALA A 63 -3.25 -6.89 7.42
N MET A 64 -2.44 -6.61 6.38
CA MET A 64 -1.45 -5.53 6.45
C MET A 64 -2.10 -4.14 6.56
N CYS A 65 -3.22 -3.91 5.88
CA CYS A 65 -3.98 -2.67 6.01
C CYS A 65 -4.62 -2.52 7.41
N GLU A 66 -5.11 -3.59 8.02
CA GLU A 66 -5.58 -3.58 9.41
C GLU A 66 -4.45 -3.27 10.40
N ASP A 67 -3.26 -3.84 10.21
CA ASP A 67 -2.09 -3.51 11.03
C ASP A 67 -1.69 -2.03 10.92
N LEU A 68 -1.81 -1.45 9.72
CA LEU A 68 -1.52 -0.04 9.48
C LEU A 68 -2.55 0.92 10.12
N ARG A 69 -3.79 0.44 10.36
CA ARG A 69 -4.84 1.21 11.07
C ARG A 69 -4.62 1.27 12.59
N ARG A 70 -3.80 0.37 13.14
CA ARG A 70 -3.61 0.19 14.59
C ARG A 70 -2.60 1.16 15.19
#